data_AF-A0A8D0AQ95-F1
#
_entry.id   AF-A0A8D0AQ95-F1
#
_cell.length_a   1.000
_cell.length_b   1.000
_cell.length_c   1.000
_cell.angle_alpha   90.00
_cell.angle_beta   90.00
_cell.angle_gamma   90.00
#
_symmetry.space_group_name_H-M   'P 1'
#
loop_
_entity.id
_entity.type
_entity.pdbx_description
1 polymer ?
#
loop_
_entity_poly.entity_id
_entity_poly.type
_entity_poly.pdbx_seq_one_letter_code
_entity_poly.pdbx_strand_id
1 'polypeptide(L)' 'MGLRGSKQPEAHVLLLGLDNAGKSTLLYKLKHNACVSTVPTIGFNVEMFEQVSKRDDMATPKLF' A
#
# COMPACT_ATOMS: atom_id res chain seq x y z
N MET A 1 -20.92 4.90 -25.59
CA MET A 1 -20.12 5.48 -24.49
C MET A 1 -19.74 4.36 -23.53
N GLY A 2 -18.52 3.83 -23.62
CA GLY A 2 -18.05 2.75 -22.75
C GLY A 2 -17.25 3.32 -21.58
N LEU A 3 -17.77 3.20 -20.35
CA LEU A 3 -17.03 3.42 -19.13
C LEU A 3 -16.03 2.28 -18.96
N ARG A 4 -14.76 2.52 -19.29
CA ARG A 4 -13.67 1.61 -18.92
C ARG A 4 -13.41 1.74 -17.42
N GLY A 5 -14.18 0.99 -16.63
CA GLY A 5 -13.77 0.64 -15.27
C GLY A 5 -12.59 -0.33 -15.36
N SER A 6 -11.38 0.18 -15.57
CA SER A 6 -10.18 -0.66 -15.50
C SER A 6 -9.92 -0.97 -14.03
N LYS A 7 -10.35 -2.15 -13.57
CA LYS A 7 -9.88 -2.74 -12.32
C LYS A 7 -8.36 -2.73 -12.38
N GLN A 8 -7.69 -2.06 -11.44
CA GLN A 8 -6.23 -2.03 -11.44
C GLN A 8 -5.71 -3.47 -11.29
N PRO A 9 -4.68 -3.88 -12.05
CA PRO A 9 -4.13 -5.22 -11.94
C PRO A 9 -3.51 -5.40 -10.55
N GLU A 10 -3.68 -6.59 -9.99
CA GLU A 10 -3.01 -6.99 -8.76
C GLU A 10 -1.50 -6.98 -8.97
N ALA A 11 -0.74 -6.44 -8.01
CA ALA A 11 0.70 -6.35 -8.06
C ALA A 11 1.31 -7.09 -6.86
N HIS A 12 2.28 -7.96 -7.14
CA HIS A 12 3.10 -8.60 -6.12
C HIS A 12 4.42 -7.84 -5.97
N VAL A 13 4.68 -7.32 -4.78
CA VAL A 13 5.86 -6.50 -4.48
C VAL A 13 6.72 -7.22 -3.44
N LEU A 14 8.02 -7.37 -3.74
CA LEU A 14 9.00 -7.91 -2.80
C LEU A 14 9.84 -6.79 -2.19
N LEU A 15 9.80 -6.65 -0.87
CA LEU A 15 10.64 -5.70 -0.13
C LEU A 15 11.96 -6.39 0.24
N LEU A 16 13.07 -5.92 -0.32
CA LEU A 16 14.43 -6.38 -0.02
C LEU A 16 15.24 -5.29 0.70
N GLY A 17 16.31 -5.69 1.39
CA GLY A 17 17.21 -4.79 2.08
C GLY A 17 17.97 -5.47 3.22
N LEU A 18 18.99 -4.79 3.74
CA LEU A 18 19.81 -5.25 4.86
C LEU A 18 18.99 -5.52 6.13
N ASP A 19 19.61 -6.18 7.09
CA ASP A 19 19.07 -6.39 8.42
C ASP A 19 18.71 -5.03 9.05
N ASN A 20 17.55 -4.97 9.71
CA ASN A 20 17.05 -3.75 10.35
C ASN A 20 16.84 -2.52 9.42
N ALA A 21 16.84 -2.68 8.08
CA ALA A 21 16.56 -1.59 7.14
C ALA A 21 15.11 -1.01 7.19
N GLY A 22 14.27 -1.50 8.11
CA GLY A 22 12.90 -1.00 8.30
C GLY A 22 11.82 -1.62 7.41
N LYS A 23 12.11 -2.76 6.76
CA LYS A 23 11.18 -3.46 5.84
C LYS A 23 9.81 -3.75 6.49
N SER A 24 9.81 -4.35 7.67
CA SER A 24 8.57 -4.69 8.40
C SER A 24 7.85 -3.44 8.89
N THR A 25 8.59 -2.41 9.34
CA THR A 25 8.01 -1.12 9.74
C THR A 25 7.29 -0.45 8.58
N LEU A 26 7.89 -0.45 7.39
CA LEU A 26 7.26 0.09 6.18
C LEU A 26 6.01 -0.70 5.79
N LEU A 27 6.09 -2.04 5.80
CA LEU A 27 4.98 -2.91 5.47
C LEU A 27 3.76 -2.66 6.39
N TYR A 28 3.98 -2.57 7.71
CA TYR A 28 2.91 -2.27 8.67
C TYR A 28 2.37 -0.84 8.54
N LYS A 29 3.24 0.12 8.21
CA LYS A 29 2.79 1.48 7.95
C LYS A 29 1.88 1.55 6.72
N LEU A 30 2.18 0.80 5.66
CA LEU A 30 1.35 0.72 4.46
C LEU A 30 0.01 0.05 4.73
N LYS A 31 -0.01 -1.04 5.51
CA LYS A 31 -1.23 -1.80 5.80
C LYS A 31 -2.14 -1.15 6.85
N HIS A 32 -1.55 -0.58 7.91
CA HIS A 32 -2.28 -0.13 9.10
C HIS A 32 -2.20 1.38 9.34
N ASN A 33 -1.51 2.15 8.49
CA ASN A 33 -1.24 3.58 8.71
C ASN A 33 -0.64 3.91 10.09
N ALA A 34 0.06 2.95 10.69
CA ALA A 34 0.64 3.06 12.02
C ALA A 34 2.15 2.81 11.99
N CYS A 35 2.90 3.59 12.78
CA CYS A 35 4.32 3.37 12.99
C CYS A 35 4.50 2.54 14.28
N VAL A 36 4.67 1.23 14.13
CA VAL A 36 4.82 0.31 15.26
C VAL A 36 6.28 -0.11 15.41
N SER A 37 6.71 -0.34 16.66
CA SER A 37 8.01 -0.96 16.93
C SER A 37 7.97 -2.41 16.46
N THR A 38 9.01 -2.83 15.74
CA THR A 38 9.13 -4.19 15.20
C THR A 38 10.29 -4.93 15.82
N VAL A 39 10.16 -6.25 15.96
CA VAL A 39 11.28 -7.15 16.28
C VAL A 39 11.92 -7.68 15.00
N PRO A 40 13.18 -8.18 15.04
CA PRO A 40 13.77 -8.88 13.91
C PRO A 40 12.84 -9.98 13.40
N THR A 41 12.55 -9.96 12.10
CA THR A 41 11.63 -10.91 11.48
C THR A 41 12.38 -12.19 11.14
N ILE A 42 11.87 -13.33 11.60
CA ILE A 42 12.35 -14.64 11.17
C ILE A 42 11.65 -14.97 9.86
N GLY A 43 12.41 -15.19 8.78
CA GLY A 43 11.83 -15.44 7.45
C GLY A 43 11.31 -14.18 6.77
N PHE A 44 10.06 -14.20 6.30
CA PHE A 44 9.40 -13.10 5.57
C PHE A 44 7.96 -12.87 6.06
N ASN A 45 7.45 -11.64 5.88
CA ASN A 45 6.04 -11.30 6.13
C ASN A 45 5.32 -11.01 4.81
N VAL A 46 4.02 -11.32 4.72
CA VAL A 46 3.18 -11.04 3.55
C VAL A 46 1.94 -10.28 3.99
N GLU A 47 1.69 -9.12 3.38
CA GLU A 47 0.47 -8.34 3.60
C GLU A 47 -0.17 -7.98 2.26
N MET A 48 -1.49 -8.13 2.20
CA MET A 48 -2.32 -7.69 1.06
C MET A 48 -3.00 -6.37 1.43
N PHE A 49 -2.85 -5.31 0.63
CA PHE A 49 -3.57 -4.06 0.84
C PHE A 49 -4.01 -3.43 -0.48
N GLU A 50 -5.16 -2.75 -0.46
CA GLU A 50 -5.66 -2.01 -1.62
C GLU A 50 -5.13 -0.58 -1.58
N GLN A 51 -4.56 -0.13 -2.70
CA GLN A 51 -4.15 1.27 -2.84
C GLN A 51 -5.38 2.13 -3.16
N VAL A 52 -5.90 2.84 -2.16
CA VAL A 52 -6.92 3.87 -2.39
C VAL A 52 -6.28 5.03 -3.17
N SER A 53 -6.62 5.13 -4.44
CA SER A 53 -6.08 6.15 -5.34
C SER A 53 -6.71 7.51 -5.03
N LYS A 54 -6.00 8.41 -4.32
CA LYS A 54 -6.45 9.80 -4.10
C LYS A 54 -6.48 10.68 -5.36
N ARG A 55 -6.31 10.11 -6.56
CA ARG A 55 -6.36 10.88 -7.81
C ARG A 55 -7.78 11.27 -8.21
N ASP A 56 -8.80 10.66 -7.64
CA ASP A 56 -10.20 10.95 -7.98
C ASP A 56 -10.79 12.14 -7.20
N ASP A 57 -10.11 12.65 -6.17
CA ASP A 57 -10.58 13.79 -5.36
C ASP A 57 -10.33 15.17 -6.01
N MET A 58 -9.68 15.23 -7.17
CA MET A 58 -9.32 16.50 -7.84
C MET A 58 -10.01 16.72 -9.20
N ALA A 59 -11.11 16.02 -9.48
CA ALA A 59 -11.86 16.19 -10.74
C ALA A 59 -13.38 16.36 -10.60
N THR A 60 -13.93 16.48 -9.38
CA THR A 60 -15.32 16.92 -9.21
C THR A 60 -15.35 18.29 -8.53
N PRO A 61 -15.68 19.37 -9.27
CA PRO A 61 -16.25 20.53 -8.60
C PRO A 61 -17.51 20.01 -7.90
N LYS A 62 -17.60 20.15 -6.58
CA LYS A 62 -18.89 20.08 -5.89
C LYS A 62 -19.70 21.27 -6.38
N LEU A 63 -20.38 21.09 -7.51
CA LEU A 63 -21.52 21.90 -7.90
C LEU A 63 -22.67 21.43 -7.00
N PHE A 64 -22.78 22.10 -5.86
CA PHE A 64 -23.99 22.61 -5.19
C PHE A 64 -23.55 23.23 -3.86
#